data_AF-A0A496DQ26-F1
#
_entry.id   AF-A0A496DQ26-F1
#
_cell.length_a   1.000
_cell.length_b   1.000
_cell.length_c   1.000
_cell.angle_alpha   90.00
_cell.angle_beta   90.00
_cell.angle_gamma   90.00
#
_symmetry.space_group_name_H-M   'P 1'
#
loop_
_entity.id
_entity.type
_entity.pdbx_description
1 polymer ?
#
loop_
_entity_poly.entity_id
_entity_poly.type
_entity_poly.pdbx_seq_one_letter_code
_entity_poly.pdbx_strand_id
1 'polypeptide(L)'
;MKRYLIYICISLGFLFTGCEKSDEYVASPQENFEALWKILDENYCFFEYKDIDWNEVHDRYKTQISDTMNQYVLFDVLGDMLNELKDGHTNLISTFNMSRYWDWYLDYPDNFDSDIQENYLGRDYSIAGGLKYTTLSDGQIGYIYYGSFSSSAGESGLDHIFYQFKDCKGLIFDIRDNGGGMLSNADRIASRFLEEKILTGYIQHKTGKGHDDFSEPYPLYLSPSERIRWLRPVVVLTNRHCYSAANDFVQKVRMMPYVTTMGDRTGGGSGFPFNSELPNGWGVRFSASPMLDVNKQHTEFGIDPTYKVSMTQEDIEKGKDTIIEAAITHLLSETEKK
;
A
#
# COMPACT_ATOMS: atom_id res chain seq x y z
N MET A 1 -42.77 -72.24 -16.15
CA MET A 1 -41.92 -72.90 -15.12
C MET A 1 -40.53 -72.31 -15.19
N LYS A 2 -40.04 -71.73 -14.08
CA LYS A 2 -38.65 -71.43 -13.67
C LYS A 2 -37.63 -71.10 -14.80
N ARG A 3 -36.94 -69.96 -14.79
CA ARG A 3 -35.86 -69.70 -13.81
C ARG A 3 -35.49 -68.20 -13.79
N TYR A 4 -35.18 -67.77 -12.57
CA TYR A 4 -34.80 -66.43 -12.14
C TYR A 4 -33.49 -65.94 -12.78
N LEU A 5 -33.48 -64.73 -13.33
CA LEU A 5 -32.26 -63.96 -13.57
C LEU A 5 -31.87 -63.26 -12.26
N ILE A 6 -30.75 -63.70 -11.67
CA ILE A 6 -30.10 -63.03 -10.55
C ILE A 6 -29.27 -61.89 -11.15
N TYR A 7 -29.68 -60.64 -10.89
CA TYR A 7 -28.86 -59.47 -11.15
C TYR A 7 -27.81 -59.36 -10.03
N ILE A 8 -26.56 -59.68 -10.35
CA ILE A 8 -25.42 -59.36 -9.48
C ILE A 8 -25.11 -57.88 -9.72
N CYS A 9 -25.56 -57.01 -8.81
CA CYS A 9 -25.04 -55.65 -8.69
C CYS A 9 -23.62 -55.73 -8.14
N ILE A 10 -22.61 -55.59 -9.01
CA ILE A 10 -21.24 -55.32 -8.58
C ILE A 10 -21.15 -53.82 -8.30
N SER A 11 -21.38 -53.44 -7.05
CA SER A 11 -20.99 -52.11 -6.56
C SER A 11 -19.47 -52.08 -6.43
N LEU A 12 -18.78 -51.57 -7.46
CA LEU A 12 -17.40 -51.14 -7.34
C LEU A 12 -17.38 -49.92 -6.40
N GLY A 13 -17.05 -50.14 -5.13
CA GLY A 13 -16.65 -49.09 -4.22
C GLY A 13 -15.31 -48.53 -4.68
N PHE A 14 -15.33 -47.42 -5.42
CA PHE A 14 -14.18 -46.53 -5.50
C PHE A 14 -14.04 -45.84 -4.14
N LEU A 15 -13.29 -46.46 -3.25
CA LEU A 15 -12.70 -45.78 -2.10
C LEU A 15 -11.63 -44.82 -2.65
N PHE A 16 -12.04 -43.59 -2.94
CA PHE A 16 -11.09 -42.47 -3.00
C PHE A 16 -10.53 -42.30 -1.59
N THR A 17 -9.43 -43.00 -1.29
CA THR A 17 -8.52 -42.63 -0.22
C THR A 17 -7.61 -41.51 -0.74
N GLY A 18 -8.23 -40.40 -1.11
CA GLY A 18 -7.55 -39.11 -1.17
C GLY A 18 -7.45 -38.57 0.26
N CYS A 19 -6.66 -39.24 1.09
CA CYS A 19 -6.19 -38.65 2.33
C CYS A 19 -5.04 -37.72 1.89
N GLU A 20 -5.42 -36.54 1.41
CA GLU A 20 -4.53 -35.40 1.38
C GLU A 20 -4.03 -35.28 2.82
N LYS A 21 -2.73 -35.51 3.04
CA LYS A 21 -2.12 -35.26 4.34
C LYS A 21 -2.44 -33.81 4.64
N SER A 22 -3.31 -33.56 5.63
CA SER A 22 -3.28 -32.28 6.32
C SER A 22 -1.83 -32.11 6.78
N ASP A 23 -1.15 -31.07 6.31
CA ASP A 23 0.19 -30.76 6.81
C ASP A 23 0.09 -30.71 8.32
N GLU A 24 0.74 -31.65 9.02
CA GLU A 24 0.84 -31.59 10.46
C GLU A 24 1.67 -30.34 10.77
N TYR A 25 1.00 -29.27 11.19
CA TYR A 25 1.67 -28.03 11.57
C TYR A 25 2.79 -28.32 12.56
N VAL A 26 4.03 -28.07 12.14
CA VAL A 26 5.19 -28.39 12.95
C VAL A 26 5.41 -27.27 13.95
N ALA A 27 5.21 -27.57 15.22
CA ALA A 27 5.35 -26.62 16.32
C ALA A 27 6.81 -26.33 16.71
N SER A 28 7.81 -26.90 16.03
CA SER A 28 9.22 -26.75 16.38
C SER A 28 9.66 -25.28 16.25
N PRO A 29 10.07 -24.62 17.35
CA PRO A 29 10.61 -23.27 17.31
C PRO A 29 11.80 -23.13 16.35
N GLN A 30 12.72 -24.11 16.35
CA GLN A 30 13.89 -24.09 15.47
C GLN A 30 13.50 -24.17 14.00
N GLU A 31 12.55 -25.04 13.63
CA GLU A 31 12.14 -25.17 12.23
C GLU A 31 11.43 -23.92 11.71
N ASN A 32 10.60 -23.29 12.53
CA ASN A 32 9.93 -22.05 12.15
C ASN A 32 10.91 -20.87 12.06
N PHE A 33 11.90 -20.80 12.95
CA PHE A 33 12.99 -19.83 12.85
C PHE A 33 13.80 -19.98 11.56
N GLU A 34 14.31 -21.19 11.28
CA GLU A 34 15.10 -21.46 10.08
C GLU A 34 14.27 -21.24 8.80
N ALA A 35 12.99 -21.59 8.81
CA ALA A 35 12.07 -21.34 7.70
C ALA A 35 11.86 -19.84 7.48
N LEU A 36 11.55 -19.07 8.53
CA LEU A 36 11.34 -17.63 8.42
C LEU A 36 12.61 -16.94 7.90
N TRP A 37 13.76 -17.25 8.50
CA TRP A 37 15.02 -16.67 8.08
C TRP A 37 15.30 -16.93 6.59
N LYS A 38 15.14 -18.18 6.15
CA LYS A 38 15.36 -18.59 4.75
C LYS A 38 14.37 -17.95 3.79
N ILE A 39 13.10 -17.80 4.18
CA ILE A 39 12.09 -17.10 3.36
C ILE A 39 12.56 -15.67 3.08
N LEU A 40 13.03 -14.96 4.11
CA LEU A 40 13.56 -13.60 3.92
C LEU A 40 14.85 -13.63 3.11
N ASP A 41 15.78 -14.52 3.43
CA ASP A 41 17.07 -14.66 2.73
C ASP A 41 16.90 -14.81 1.21
N GLU A 42 15.97 -15.68 0.77
CA GLU A 42 15.79 -15.98 -0.65
C GLU A 42 14.86 -14.98 -1.38
N ASN A 43 14.03 -14.21 -0.67
CA ASN A 43 12.94 -13.43 -1.30
C ASN A 43 12.89 -11.95 -0.92
N TYR A 44 13.50 -11.52 0.19
CA TYR A 44 13.52 -10.12 0.57
C TYR A 44 14.38 -9.31 -0.40
N CYS A 45 13.91 -8.12 -0.74
CA CYS A 45 14.45 -7.37 -1.88
C CYS A 45 15.37 -6.21 -1.49
N PHE A 46 15.56 -5.94 -0.20
CA PHE A 46 16.13 -4.68 0.26
C PHE A 46 17.28 -4.82 1.26
N PHE A 47 17.96 -5.98 1.31
CA PHE A 47 19.10 -6.19 2.21
C PHE A 47 20.26 -5.23 1.94
N GLU A 48 20.74 -5.16 0.68
CA GLU A 48 21.87 -4.28 0.30
C GLU A 48 21.56 -2.81 0.62
N TYR A 49 20.33 -2.36 0.33
CA TYR A 49 19.90 -0.98 0.58
C TYR A 49 19.85 -0.59 2.06
N LYS A 50 19.72 -1.58 2.94
CA LYS A 50 19.60 -1.36 4.38
C LYS A 50 20.88 -1.66 5.14
N ASP A 51 21.94 -2.05 4.42
CA ASP A 51 23.23 -2.45 4.99
C ASP A 51 23.05 -3.52 6.08
N ILE A 52 22.21 -4.53 5.79
CA ILE A 52 21.87 -5.61 6.72
C ILE A 52 22.62 -6.87 6.32
N ASP A 53 23.48 -7.36 7.23
CA ASP A 53 24.03 -8.70 7.15
C ASP A 53 23.01 -9.70 7.71
N TRP A 54 22.23 -10.31 6.81
CA TRP A 54 21.19 -11.26 7.23
C TRP A 54 21.74 -12.55 7.84
N ASN A 55 23.00 -12.92 7.56
CA ASN A 55 23.65 -14.05 8.21
C ASN A 55 24.05 -13.71 9.65
N GLU A 56 24.52 -12.48 9.91
CA GLU A 56 24.75 -12.02 11.29
C GLU A 56 23.46 -12.07 12.10
N VAL A 57 22.36 -11.56 11.53
CA VAL A 57 21.04 -11.60 12.18
C VAL A 57 20.64 -13.05 12.47
N HIS A 58 20.87 -13.99 11.54
CA HIS A 58 20.66 -15.42 11.80
C HIS A 58 21.42 -15.89 13.03
N ASP A 59 22.75 -15.71 13.02
CA ASP A 59 23.63 -16.24 14.06
C ASP A 59 23.26 -15.69 15.44
N ARG A 60 22.93 -14.40 15.52
CA ARG A 60 22.51 -13.73 16.75
C ARG A 60 21.17 -14.25 17.26
N TYR A 61 20.14 -14.33 16.41
CA TYR A 61 18.80 -14.76 16.83
C TYR A 61 18.72 -16.27 17.08
N LYS A 62 19.52 -17.07 16.37
CA LYS A 62 19.60 -18.53 16.58
C LYS A 62 19.95 -18.90 18.02
N THR A 63 20.83 -18.13 18.67
CA THR A 63 21.20 -18.36 20.07
C THR A 63 20.05 -18.14 21.07
N GLN A 64 18.99 -17.44 20.63
CA GLN A 64 17.82 -17.17 21.44
C GLN A 64 16.77 -18.27 21.30
N ILE A 65 16.77 -19.06 20.21
CA ILE A 65 15.76 -20.08 19.93
C ILE A 65 15.99 -21.34 20.77
N SER A 66 14.90 -21.86 21.33
CA SER A 66 14.90 -23.12 22.09
C SER A 66 13.64 -23.92 21.81
N ASP A 67 13.77 -25.24 21.68
CA ASP A 67 12.63 -26.14 21.42
C ASP A 67 11.58 -26.16 22.54
N THR A 68 11.90 -25.63 23.72
CA THR A 68 10.95 -25.50 24.84
C THR A 68 10.16 -24.18 24.84
N MET A 69 10.38 -23.30 23.86
CA MET A 69 9.64 -22.05 23.74
C MET A 69 8.16 -22.29 23.50
N ASN A 70 7.33 -21.48 24.15
CA ASN A 70 5.92 -21.40 23.76
C ASN A 70 5.74 -20.46 22.56
N GLN A 71 4.58 -20.57 21.92
CA GLN A 71 4.26 -19.83 20.70
C GLN A 71 4.31 -18.29 20.85
N TYR A 72 4.07 -17.75 22.05
CA TYR A 72 4.07 -16.29 22.25
C TYR A 72 5.51 -15.75 22.30
N VAL A 73 6.38 -16.44 23.05
CA VAL A 73 7.80 -16.07 23.13
C VAL A 73 8.49 -16.25 21.77
N LEU A 74 8.16 -17.33 21.05
CA LEU A 74 8.67 -17.54 19.69
C LEU A 74 8.20 -16.39 18.77
N PHE A 75 6.93 -16.00 18.82
CA PHE A 75 6.40 -14.93 17.99
C PHE A 75 7.13 -13.61 18.23
N ASP A 76 7.40 -13.26 19.49
CA ASP A 76 8.11 -12.04 19.84
C ASP A 76 9.54 -12.05 19.29
N VAL A 77 10.30 -13.14 19.49
CA VAL A 77 11.68 -13.26 18.99
C VAL A 77 11.73 -13.22 17.45
N LEU A 78 10.82 -13.91 16.77
CA LEU A 78 10.75 -13.87 15.30
C LEU A 78 10.30 -12.49 14.80
N GLY A 79 9.40 -11.82 15.52
CA GLY A 79 8.99 -10.45 15.24
C GLY A 79 10.15 -9.46 15.36
N ASP A 80 10.95 -9.59 16.43
CA ASP A 80 12.14 -8.76 16.65
C ASP A 80 13.20 -8.98 15.58
N MET A 81 13.40 -10.24 15.14
CA MET A 81 14.28 -10.55 14.01
C MET A 81 13.84 -9.81 12.73
N LEU A 82 12.54 -9.75 12.45
CA LEU A 82 12.03 -8.99 11.30
C LEU A 82 12.16 -7.47 11.51
N ASN A 83 12.10 -6.97 12.75
CA ASN A 83 12.27 -5.55 13.05
C ASN A 83 13.70 -5.04 12.79
N GLU A 84 14.72 -5.92 12.75
CA GLU A 84 16.07 -5.57 12.28
C GLU A 84 16.05 -5.02 10.85
N LEU A 85 15.06 -5.43 10.04
CA LEU A 85 14.83 -4.90 8.69
C LEU A 85 14.36 -3.45 8.70
N LYS A 86 13.91 -2.91 9.84
CA LYS A 86 13.38 -1.54 9.97
C LYS A 86 12.39 -1.21 8.86
N ASP A 87 11.44 -2.11 8.65
CA ASP A 87 10.53 -2.10 7.50
C ASP A 87 9.07 -2.07 7.96
N GLY A 88 8.39 -0.96 7.71
CA GLY A 88 6.95 -0.83 7.98
C GLY A 88 6.07 -1.76 7.14
N HIS A 89 6.63 -2.42 6.11
CA HIS A 89 5.92 -3.34 5.23
C HIS A 89 6.20 -4.82 5.50
N THR A 90 7.11 -5.14 6.44
CA THR A 90 7.43 -6.51 6.80
C THR A 90 6.70 -6.90 8.08
N ASN A 91 5.92 -7.98 8.05
CA ASN A 91 5.12 -8.42 9.19
C ASN A 91 5.08 -9.95 9.30
N LEU A 92 5.17 -10.43 10.54
CA LEU A 92 4.80 -11.79 10.92
C LEU A 92 3.35 -11.77 11.42
N ILE A 93 2.54 -12.72 10.98
CA ILE A 93 1.10 -12.77 11.23
C ILE A 93 0.74 -14.13 11.84
N SER A 94 0.19 -14.11 13.05
CA SER A 94 -0.40 -15.27 13.70
C SER A 94 -1.90 -15.05 13.91
N THR A 95 -2.59 -16.03 14.51
CA THR A 95 -4.00 -15.90 14.90
C THR A 95 -4.21 -14.98 16.10
N PHE A 96 -3.16 -14.66 16.85
CA PHE A 96 -3.25 -13.87 18.09
C PHE A 96 -2.58 -12.50 17.98
N ASN A 97 -1.66 -12.27 17.03
CA ASN A 97 -0.97 -11.00 16.87
C ASN A 97 -0.36 -10.79 15.46
N MET A 98 0.03 -9.56 15.15
CA MET A 98 0.83 -9.20 13.97
C MET A 98 2.04 -8.35 14.40
N SER A 99 3.27 -8.81 14.12
CA SER A 99 4.49 -8.03 14.39
C SER A 99 4.58 -6.84 13.45
N ARG A 100 5.11 -5.71 13.92
CA ARG A 100 5.24 -4.47 13.13
C ARG A 100 6.42 -3.64 13.63
N TYR A 101 7.14 -3.02 12.71
CA TYR A 101 8.11 -1.97 13.03
C TYR A 101 7.41 -0.60 13.03
N TRP A 102 6.93 -0.15 14.20
CA TRP A 102 6.09 1.04 14.32
C TRP A 102 6.84 2.36 14.07
N ASP A 103 8.13 2.44 14.41
CA ASP A 103 8.95 3.65 14.24
C ASP A 103 8.93 4.17 12.79
N TRP A 104 8.75 3.28 11.81
CA TRP A 104 8.57 3.65 10.39
C TRP A 104 7.48 4.71 10.16
N TYR A 105 6.40 4.63 10.95
CA TYR A 105 5.27 5.55 10.91
C TYR A 105 5.32 6.55 12.07
N LEU A 106 5.65 6.10 13.28
CA LEU A 106 5.59 6.92 14.51
C LEU A 106 6.71 7.97 14.63
N ASP A 107 7.81 7.83 13.88
CA ASP A 107 8.86 8.87 13.82
C ASP A 107 8.44 10.09 12.98
N TYR A 108 7.22 10.07 12.41
CA TYR A 108 6.64 11.16 11.63
C TYR A 108 5.39 11.70 12.30
N PRO A 109 5.07 13.01 12.16
CA PRO A 109 3.80 13.54 12.63
C PRO A 109 2.63 12.91 11.86
N ASP A 110 1.49 12.72 12.54
CA ASP A 110 0.27 12.15 11.95
C ASP A 110 -0.16 12.92 10.68
N ASN A 111 -0.10 14.26 10.73
CA ASN A 111 -0.43 15.17 9.63
C ASN A 111 -1.84 14.96 9.04
N PHE A 112 -2.72 14.34 9.81
CA PHE A 112 -4.12 14.14 9.50
C PHE A 112 -4.91 14.00 10.80
N ASP A 113 -6.05 14.67 10.89
CA ASP A 113 -6.99 14.55 11.99
C ASP A 113 -8.40 14.51 11.38
N SER A 114 -9.12 13.40 11.59
CA SER A 114 -10.44 13.22 11.00
C SER A 114 -11.47 14.18 11.55
N ASP A 115 -11.38 14.56 12.83
CA ASP A 115 -12.32 15.47 13.47
C ASP A 115 -12.12 16.90 12.91
N ILE A 116 -10.88 17.29 12.62
CA ILE A 116 -10.57 18.54 11.92
C ILE A 116 -11.02 18.47 10.45
N GLN A 117 -10.80 17.34 9.76
CA GLN A 117 -11.24 17.16 8.38
C GLN A 117 -12.75 17.36 8.22
N GLU A 118 -13.55 16.93 9.21
CA GLU A 118 -15.01 17.11 9.19
C GLU A 118 -15.42 18.58 9.08
N ASN A 119 -14.60 19.53 9.54
CA ASN A 119 -14.86 20.97 9.37
C ASN A 119 -14.82 21.41 7.90
N TYR A 120 -14.09 20.68 7.05
CA TYR A 120 -13.98 20.92 5.61
C TYR A 120 -14.99 20.12 4.79
N LEU A 121 -15.21 18.85 5.16
CA LEU A 121 -16.23 18.02 4.50
C LEU A 121 -17.65 18.53 4.77
N GLY A 122 -17.90 19.06 5.97
CA GLY A 122 -19.24 19.39 6.40
C GLY A 122 -20.13 18.16 6.57
N ARG A 123 -21.45 18.37 6.62
CA ARG A 123 -22.45 17.29 6.82
C ARG A 123 -23.16 16.90 5.53
N ASP A 124 -22.91 17.61 4.44
CA ASP A 124 -23.58 17.52 3.15
C ASP A 124 -22.62 17.14 2.00
N TYR A 125 -21.42 16.65 2.34
CA TYR A 125 -20.52 16.06 1.34
C TYR A 125 -21.21 14.91 0.61
N SER A 126 -20.85 14.74 -0.65
CA SER A 126 -21.35 13.68 -1.51
C SER A 126 -20.42 12.46 -1.48
N ILE A 127 -20.97 11.30 -1.81
CA ILE A 127 -20.25 10.02 -1.81
C ILE A 127 -20.35 9.40 -3.19
N ALA A 128 -19.23 8.93 -3.74
CA ALA A 128 -19.19 8.12 -4.94
C ALA A 128 -18.22 6.94 -4.73
N GLY A 129 -18.76 5.78 -4.37
CA GLY A 129 -17.95 4.64 -3.96
C GLY A 129 -17.18 4.96 -2.67
N GLY A 130 -15.86 4.81 -2.69
CA GLY A 130 -14.98 5.14 -1.57
C GLY A 130 -14.59 6.62 -1.47
N LEU A 131 -15.00 7.47 -2.42
CA LEU A 131 -14.64 8.89 -2.44
C LEU A 131 -15.69 9.71 -1.70
N LYS A 132 -15.26 10.49 -0.70
CA LYS A 132 -16.04 11.58 -0.09
C LYS A 132 -15.63 12.89 -0.77
N TYR A 133 -16.57 13.73 -1.15
CA TYR A 133 -16.21 14.95 -1.88
C TYR A 133 -17.20 16.09 -1.67
N THR A 134 -16.67 17.32 -1.73
CA THR A 134 -17.41 18.57 -1.58
C THR A 134 -16.68 19.70 -2.31
N THR A 135 -17.22 20.91 -2.27
CA THR A 135 -16.51 22.11 -2.74
C THR A 135 -16.11 23.01 -1.58
N LEU A 136 -14.95 23.64 -1.67
CA LEU A 136 -14.41 24.60 -0.72
C LEU A 136 -14.28 25.99 -1.38
N SER A 137 -14.03 27.01 -0.57
CA SER A 137 -13.74 28.39 -1.02
C SER A 137 -14.81 28.96 -1.97
N ASP A 138 -16.06 28.95 -1.52
CA ASP A 138 -17.23 29.41 -2.29
C ASP A 138 -17.40 28.70 -3.65
N GLY A 139 -17.13 27.39 -3.68
CA GLY A 139 -17.28 26.58 -4.89
C GLY A 139 -16.07 26.61 -5.83
N GLN A 140 -15.02 27.35 -5.51
CA GLN A 140 -13.86 27.49 -6.40
C GLN A 140 -12.93 26.28 -6.39
N ILE A 141 -12.89 25.50 -5.31
CA ILE A 141 -11.99 24.35 -5.17
C ILE A 141 -12.80 23.09 -4.95
N GLY A 142 -12.60 22.07 -5.78
CA GLY A 142 -13.10 20.73 -5.49
C GLY A 142 -12.24 20.08 -4.40
N TYR A 143 -12.84 19.42 -3.43
CA TYR A 143 -12.13 18.62 -2.42
C TYR A 143 -12.62 17.18 -2.48
N ILE A 144 -11.69 16.25 -2.60
CA ILE A 144 -11.93 14.81 -2.58
C ILE A 144 -11.06 14.21 -1.49
N TYR A 145 -11.67 13.44 -0.59
CA TYR A 145 -10.96 12.53 0.28
C TYR A 145 -11.17 11.09 -0.17
N TYR A 146 -10.07 10.37 -0.34
CA TYR A 146 -10.06 8.95 -0.70
C TYR A 146 -9.13 8.17 0.22
N GLY A 147 -9.68 7.66 1.33
CA GLY A 147 -8.92 7.03 2.41
C GLY A 147 -8.51 5.57 2.18
N SER A 148 -8.90 4.93 1.08
CA SER A 148 -8.42 3.57 0.77
C SER A 148 -8.56 3.21 -0.71
N PHE A 149 -7.47 2.73 -1.33
CA PHE A 149 -7.52 2.11 -2.67
C PHE A 149 -8.22 0.74 -2.66
N SER A 150 -8.58 0.19 -1.51
CA SER A 150 -9.44 -1.01 -1.43
C SER A 150 -10.92 -0.67 -1.63
N SER A 151 -11.32 0.56 -1.36
CA SER A 151 -12.68 1.04 -1.62
C SER A 151 -12.88 1.34 -3.11
N SER A 152 -14.09 1.14 -3.62
CA SER A 152 -14.34 1.30 -5.06
C SER A 152 -14.15 2.74 -5.56
N ALA A 153 -13.47 2.90 -6.70
CA ALA A 153 -13.41 4.15 -7.45
C ALA A 153 -13.92 3.89 -8.87
N GLY A 154 -15.24 3.85 -9.05
CA GLY A 154 -15.86 3.50 -10.33
C GLY A 154 -15.85 4.64 -11.34
N GLU A 155 -15.80 4.30 -12.65
CA GLU A 155 -15.74 5.29 -13.74
C GLU A 155 -16.88 6.32 -13.69
N SER A 156 -18.12 5.87 -13.46
CA SER A 156 -19.28 6.76 -13.39
C SER A 156 -19.24 7.68 -12.17
N GLY A 157 -18.66 7.22 -11.06
CA GLY A 157 -18.48 8.03 -9.85
C GLY A 157 -17.47 9.16 -10.08
N LEU A 158 -16.33 8.83 -10.69
CA LEU A 158 -15.31 9.81 -11.06
C LEU A 158 -15.85 10.83 -12.07
N ASP A 159 -16.61 10.39 -13.07
CA ASP A 159 -17.26 11.28 -14.02
C ASP A 159 -18.25 12.24 -13.35
N HIS A 160 -19.06 11.73 -12.42
CA HIS A 160 -20.02 12.55 -11.67
C HIS A 160 -19.32 13.60 -10.81
N ILE A 161 -18.25 13.23 -10.10
CA ILE A 161 -17.44 14.17 -9.31
C ILE A 161 -16.89 15.29 -10.20
N PHE A 162 -16.23 14.95 -11.31
CA PHE A 162 -15.66 15.97 -12.20
C PHE A 162 -16.72 16.81 -12.90
N TYR A 163 -17.90 16.25 -13.17
CA TYR A 163 -19.04 17.02 -13.65
C TYR A 163 -19.52 18.06 -12.61
N GLN A 164 -19.61 17.68 -11.33
CA GLN A 164 -19.98 18.62 -10.27
C GLN A 164 -18.92 19.68 -10.03
N PHE A 165 -17.65 19.34 -10.22
CA PHE A 165 -16.51 20.27 -10.12
C PHE A 165 -16.20 21.00 -11.44
N LYS A 166 -17.11 21.00 -12.43
CA LYS A 166 -16.85 21.61 -13.74
C LYS A 166 -16.50 23.10 -13.66
N ASP A 167 -17.05 23.82 -12.69
CA ASP A 167 -16.83 25.26 -12.49
C ASP A 167 -15.73 25.55 -11.45
N CYS A 168 -15.19 24.52 -10.79
CA CYS A 168 -14.05 24.69 -9.88
C CYS A 168 -12.78 25.02 -10.67
N LYS A 169 -11.94 25.88 -10.08
CA LYS A 169 -10.66 26.32 -10.63
C LYS A 169 -9.53 25.32 -10.39
N GLY A 170 -9.62 24.55 -9.30
CA GLY A 170 -8.62 23.56 -8.88
C GLY A 170 -9.24 22.43 -8.07
N LEU A 171 -8.45 21.39 -7.83
CA LEU A 171 -8.84 20.19 -7.09
C LEU A 171 -7.83 19.90 -5.98
N ILE A 172 -8.30 19.60 -4.78
CA ILE A 172 -7.54 18.94 -3.73
C ILE A 172 -7.93 17.47 -3.72
N PHE A 173 -6.96 16.58 -3.92
CA PHE A 173 -7.13 15.13 -3.88
C PHE A 173 -6.37 14.58 -2.66
N ASP A 174 -7.08 14.44 -1.55
CA ASP A 174 -6.54 14.06 -0.26
C ASP A 174 -6.53 12.54 -0.10
N ILE A 175 -5.34 11.97 0.04
CA ILE A 175 -5.10 10.54 0.26
C ILE A 175 -4.32 10.28 1.55
N ARG A 176 -4.25 11.27 2.47
CA ARG A 176 -3.66 11.05 3.79
C ARG A 176 -4.36 9.90 4.49
N ASP A 177 -3.61 9.12 5.26
CA ASP A 177 -4.07 7.87 5.90
C ASP A 177 -4.55 6.77 4.94
N ASN A 178 -4.27 6.88 3.64
CA ASN A 178 -4.55 5.81 2.68
C ASN A 178 -3.41 4.78 2.61
N GLY A 179 -3.59 3.65 3.29
CA GLY A 179 -2.63 2.54 3.30
C GLY A 179 -2.58 1.69 2.02
N GLY A 180 -3.16 2.16 0.92
CA GLY A 180 -3.17 1.47 -0.37
C GLY A 180 -4.39 0.56 -0.57
N GLY A 181 -4.20 -0.52 -1.32
CA GLY A 181 -5.26 -1.38 -1.83
C GLY A 181 -5.03 -1.78 -3.28
N MET A 182 -6.03 -1.63 -4.15
CA MET A 182 -5.92 -2.07 -5.54
C MET A 182 -5.17 -1.06 -6.42
N LEU A 183 -4.08 -1.50 -7.06
CA LEU A 183 -3.37 -0.72 -8.09
C LEU A 183 -4.28 -0.34 -9.26
N SER A 184 -5.30 -1.14 -9.59
CA SER A 184 -6.26 -0.82 -10.64
C SER A 184 -7.11 0.42 -10.32
N ASN A 185 -7.38 0.70 -9.04
CA ASN A 185 -8.02 1.95 -8.63
C ASN A 185 -7.02 3.12 -8.73
N ALA A 186 -5.76 2.91 -8.33
CA ALA A 186 -4.69 3.90 -8.50
C ALA A 186 -4.51 4.32 -9.96
N ASP A 187 -4.36 3.35 -10.87
CA ASP A 187 -4.25 3.58 -12.31
C ASP A 187 -5.47 4.28 -12.88
N ARG A 188 -6.67 3.83 -12.49
CA ARG A 188 -7.92 4.43 -12.97
C ARG A 188 -8.01 5.90 -12.60
N ILE A 189 -7.71 6.27 -11.35
CA ILE A 189 -7.77 7.65 -10.89
C ILE A 189 -6.63 8.47 -11.54
N ALA A 190 -5.39 7.96 -11.52
CA ALA A 190 -4.24 8.65 -12.10
C ALA A 190 -4.44 8.93 -13.60
N SER A 191 -5.04 7.99 -14.35
CA SER A 191 -5.33 8.17 -15.79
C SER A 191 -6.27 9.35 -16.09
N ARG A 192 -7.03 9.85 -15.08
CA ARG A 192 -7.90 11.02 -15.22
C ARG A 192 -7.14 12.34 -15.24
N PHE A 193 -5.90 12.36 -14.74
CA PHE A 193 -5.04 13.54 -14.67
C PHE A 193 -4.01 13.60 -15.80
N LEU A 194 -4.10 12.66 -16.74
CA LEU A 194 -3.08 12.44 -17.77
C LEU A 194 -3.54 12.90 -19.16
N GLU A 195 -2.66 13.59 -19.88
CA GLU A 195 -2.93 14.07 -21.24
C GLU A 195 -2.56 13.04 -22.32
N GLU A 196 -1.38 12.44 -22.19
CA GLU A 196 -0.81 11.47 -23.12
C GLU A 196 -0.15 10.29 -22.38
N LYS A 197 0.15 9.20 -23.09
CA LYS A 197 0.78 8.02 -22.50
C LYS A 197 2.19 8.37 -22.00
N ILE A 198 2.50 8.05 -20.74
CA ILE A 198 3.81 8.27 -20.12
C ILE A 198 4.43 6.97 -19.61
N LEU A 199 5.76 6.92 -19.58
CA LEU A 199 6.51 5.98 -18.76
C LEU A 199 6.34 6.40 -17.29
N THR A 200 5.90 5.52 -16.40
CA THR A 200 5.66 5.85 -14.98
C THR A 200 6.75 5.35 -14.06
N GLY A 201 7.61 4.45 -14.54
CA GLY A 201 8.70 3.86 -13.77
C GLY A 201 9.08 2.49 -14.30
N TYR A 202 9.70 1.70 -13.43
CA TYR A 202 10.10 0.33 -13.73
C TYR A 202 9.76 -0.60 -12.57
N ILE A 203 9.63 -1.89 -12.87
CA ILE A 203 9.50 -2.95 -11.87
C ILE A 203 10.58 -4.00 -12.10
N GLN A 204 11.12 -4.52 -11.01
CA GLN A 204 12.01 -5.68 -11.00
C GLN A 204 11.34 -6.83 -10.23
N HIS A 205 11.72 -8.07 -10.55
CA HIS A 205 11.34 -9.25 -9.79
C HIS A 205 12.57 -10.10 -9.50
N LYS A 206 12.52 -10.89 -8.43
CA LYS A 206 13.55 -11.88 -8.11
C LYS A 206 13.65 -12.93 -9.23
N THR A 207 14.87 -13.20 -9.69
CA THR A 207 15.19 -14.23 -10.70
C THR A 207 15.97 -15.40 -10.12
N GLY A 208 16.47 -15.26 -8.89
CA GLY A 208 17.26 -16.24 -8.17
C GLY A 208 17.17 -16.05 -6.66
N LYS A 209 18.01 -16.78 -5.92
CA LYS A 209 18.04 -16.79 -4.45
C LYS A 209 19.01 -15.78 -3.87
N GLY A 210 19.95 -15.26 -4.67
CA GLY A 210 20.85 -14.20 -4.23
C GLY A 210 20.07 -12.94 -3.86
N HIS A 211 20.61 -12.18 -2.90
CA HIS A 211 19.98 -10.95 -2.41
C HIS A 211 19.77 -9.91 -3.53
N ASP A 212 20.62 -9.93 -4.56
CA ASP A 212 20.56 -9.00 -5.70
C ASP A 212 20.24 -9.67 -7.04
N ASP A 213 19.76 -10.93 -7.01
CA ASP A 213 19.32 -11.65 -8.20
C ASP A 213 17.97 -11.10 -8.70
N PHE A 214 18.01 -9.98 -9.40
CA PHE A 214 16.85 -9.32 -10.00
C PHE A 214 16.85 -9.38 -11.52
N SER A 215 15.66 -9.30 -12.11
CA SER A 215 15.53 -9.04 -13.54
C SER A 215 16.05 -7.64 -13.90
N GLU A 216 16.36 -7.44 -15.18
CA GLU A 216 16.48 -6.09 -15.72
C GLU A 216 15.17 -5.30 -15.46
N PRO A 217 15.25 -3.98 -15.19
CA PRO A 217 14.07 -3.16 -14.95
C PRO A 217 13.08 -3.17 -16.13
N TYR A 218 11.86 -3.65 -15.89
CA TYR A 218 10.80 -3.68 -16.90
C TYR A 218 9.99 -2.38 -16.88
N PRO A 219 9.84 -1.67 -18.02
CA PRO A 219 9.18 -0.36 -18.06
C PRO A 219 7.67 -0.47 -17.86
N LEU A 220 7.12 0.39 -16.99
CA LEU A 220 5.69 0.53 -16.74
C LEU A 220 5.16 1.80 -17.42
N TYR A 221 3.97 1.71 -18.01
CA TYR A 221 3.33 2.83 -18.69
C TYR A 221 1.90 3.03 -18.21
N LEU A 222 1.44 4.28 -18.20
CA LEU A 222 0.05 4.65 -17.97
C LEU A 222 -0.47 5.40 -19.20
N SER A 223 -1.65 5.02 -19.68
CA SER A 223 -2.36 5.71 -20.75
C SER A 223 -3.45 6.62 -20.16
N PRO A 224 -3.78 7.75 -20.82
CA PRO A 224 -4.86 8.62 -20.37
C PRO A 224 -6.21 7.90 -20.45
N SER A 225 -7.15 8.33 -19.60
CA SER A 225 -8.53 7.84 -19.67
C SER A 225 -9.26 8.40 -20.89
N GLU A 226 -10.11 7.58 -21.50
CA GLU A 226 -11.08 7.99 -22.52
C GLU A 226 -12.34 8.66 -21.92
N ARG A 227 -12.40 8.81 -20.59
CA ARG A 227 -13.52 9.43 -19.85
C ARG A 227 -13.22 10.89 -19.51
N ILE A 228 -14.04 11.49 -18.66
CA ILE A 228 -13.81 12.88 -18.20
C ILE A 228 -12.45 12.95 -17.51
N ARG A 229 -11.59 13.84 -18.00
CA ARG A 229 -10.26 14.10 -17.46
C ARG A 229 -10.21 15.46 -16.78
N TRP A 230 -9.38 15.57 -15.74
CA TRP A 230 -9.09 16.80 -15.04
C TRP A 230 -7.67 17.26 -15.39
N LEU A 231 -7.56 18.18 -16.36
CA LEU A 231 -6.29 18.75 -16.82
C LEU A 231 -6.13 20.21 -16.33
N ARG A 232 -6.58 20.46 -15.10
CA ARG A 232 -6.50 21.73 -14.37
C ARG A 232 -5.65 21.52 -13.10
N PRO A 233 -5.22 22.58 -12.39
CA PRO A 233 -4.42 22.42 -11.18
C PRO A 233 -5.02 21.43 -10.17
N VAL A 234 -4.16 20.55 -9.63
CA VAL A 234 -4.46 19.56 -8.61
C VAL A 234 -3.40 19.64 -7.51
N VAL A 235 -3.82 19.66 -6.25
CA VAL A 235 -2.95 19.40 -5.11
C VAL A 235 -3.28 18.03 -4.54
N VAL A 236 -2.32 17.12 -4.51
CA VAL A 236 -2.45 15.79 -3.88
C VAL A 236 -1.86 15.85 -2.47
N LEU A 237 -2.67 15.55 -1.46
CA LEU A 237 -2.22 15.58 -0.06
C LEU A 237 -1.70 14.22 0.38
N THR A 238 -0.51 14.21 0.97
CA THR A 238 0.18 12.99 1.43
C THR A 238 0.66 13.13 2.87
N ASN A 239 0.71 12.00 3.58
CA ASN A 239 1.38 11.87 4.88
C ASN A 239 2.12 10.52 4.95
N ARG A 240 2.75 10.23 6.10
CA ARG A 240 3.50 8.99 6.29
C ARG A 240 2.64 7.71 6.22
N HIS A 241 1.33 7.84 6.43
CA HIS A 241 0.37 6.75 6.30
C HIS A 241 -0.14 6.55 4.84
N CYS A 242 0.33 7.34 3.87
CA CYS A 242 0.17 7.02 2.44
C CYS A 242 1.19 5.96 2.03
N TYR A 243 0.82 4.68 1.88
CA TYR A 243 1.78 3.64 1.49
C TYR A 243 1.19 2.62 0.51
N SER A 244 2.01 1.68 0.02
CA SER A 244 1.59 0.63 -0.91
C SER A 244 1.05 1.22 -2.23
N ALA A 245 -0.12 0.81 -2.70
CA ALA A 245 -0.74 1.36 -3.92
C ALA A 245 -0.94 2.89 -3.87
N ALA A 246 -1.00 3.50 -2.68
CA ALA A 246 -1.05 4.96 -2.55
C ALA A 246 0.31 5.61 -2.88
N ASN A 247 1.42 4.97 -2.53
CA ASN A 247 2.76 5.43 -2.91
C ASN A 247 2.98 5.34 -4.42
N ASP A 248 2.52 4.25 -5.04
CA ASP A 248 2.52 4.08 -6.50
C ASP A 248 1.64 5.14 -7.21
N PHE A 249 0.46 5.44 -6.67
CA PHE A 249 -0.37 6.54 -7.16
C PHE A 249 0.39 7.88 -7.12
N VAL A 250 1.03 8.21 -6.00
CA VAL A 250 1.83 9.43 -5.84
C VAL A 250 2.97 9.48 -6.85
N GLN A 251 3.66 8.36 -7.08
CA GLN A 251 4.73 8.25 -8.08
C GLN A 251 4.24 8.58 -9.50
N LYS A 252 3.02 8.16 -9.85
CA LYS A 252 2.42 8.44 -11.17
C LYS A 252 2.00 9.90 -11.29
N VAL A 253 1.25 10.41 -10.32
CA VAL A 253 0.61 11.72 -10.45
C VAL A 253 1.60 12.88 -10.32
N ARG A 254 2.69 12.73 -9.56
CA ARG A 254 3.74 13.77 -9.43
C ARG A 254 4.46 14.10 -10.74
N MET A 255 4.31 13.25 -11.76
CA MET A 255 4.90 13.46 -13.08
C MET A 255 4.03 14.35 -13.97
N MET A 256 2.79 14.63 -13.57
CA MET A 256 1.82 15.36 -14.37
C MET A 256 2.01 16.87 -14.17
N PRO A 257 2.01 17.67 -15.25
CA PRO A 257 2.40 19.08 -15.18
C PRO A 257 1.44 19.96 -14.37
N TYR A 258 0.23 19.48 -14.08
CA TYR A 258 -0.80 20.19 -13.33
C TYR A 258 -0.96 19.67 -11.90
N VAL A 259 -0.13 18.72 -11.46
CA VAL A 259 -0.22 18.11 -10.13
C VAL A 259 0.92 18.58 -9.24
N THR A 260 0.56 19.09 -8.07
CA THR A 260 1.48 19.43 -6.97
C THR A 260 1.24 18.46 -5.81
N THR A 261 2.27 17.81 -5.29
CA THR A 261 2.15 17.00 -4.06
C THR A 261 2.48 17.85 -2.83
N MET A 262 1.69 17.76 -1.77
CA MET A 262 1.82 18.59 -0.57
C MET A 262 1.56 17.79 0.71
N GLY A 263 2.27 18.09 1.78
CA GLY A 263 2.12 17.42 3.07
C GLY A 263 3.43 16.83 3.57
N ASP A 264 3.49 15.54 3.83
CA ASP A 264 4.73 14.86 4.24
C ASP A 264 5.09 13.69 3.30
N ARG A 265 6.31 13.18 3.49
CA ARG A 265 6.83 12.00 2.79
C ARG A 265 5.87 10.83 2.95
N THR A 266 5.55 10.15 1.85
CA THR A 266 4.74 8.94 1.87
C THR A 266 5.41 7.84 2.71
N GLY A 267 4.65 6.85 3.14
CA GLY A 267 5.15 5.67 3.85
C GLY A 267 5.88 4.68 2.97
N GLY A 268 5.92 4.86 1.64
CA GLY A 268 6.64 3.97 0.73
C GLY A 268 5.86 2.71 0.36
N GLY A 269 6.59 1.63 0.06
CA GLY A 269 6.01 0.37 -0.42
C GLY A 269 5.64 0.39 -1.91
N SER A 270 5.64 -0.79 -2.52
CA SER A 270 5.38 -0.98 -3.96
C SER A 270 3.98 -1.49 -4.33
N GLY A 271 3.14 -1.84 -3.34
CA GLY A 271 1.80 -2.37 -3.62
C GLY A 271 1.76 -3.83 -4.12
N PHE A 272 2.91 -4.50 -4.20
CA PHE A 272 3.04 -5.91 -4.56
C PHE A 272 3.60 -6.71 -3.37
N PRO A 273 2.74 -7.22 -2.47
CA PRO A 273 3.21 -7.99 -1.32
C PRO A 273 3.62 -9.42 -1.73
N PHE A 274 4.74 -9.88 -1.21
CA PHE A 274 5.09 -11.28 -1.08
C PHE A 274 4.39 -11.82 0.16
N ASN A 275 3.84 -13.03 0.07
CA ASN A 275 3.28 -13.73 1.22
C ASN A 275 3.80 -15.17 1.20
N SER A 276 4.18 -15.67 2.37
CA SER A 276 4.53 -17.08 2.57
C SER A 276 4.04 -17.55 3.93
N GLU A 277 4.03 -18.85 4.14
CA GLU A 277 3.56 -19.49 5.36
C GLU A 277 4.71 -20.26 6.02
N LEU A 278 4.80 -20.15 7.34
CA LEU A 278 5.74 -20.91 8.16
C LEU A 278 5.16 -22.30 8.47
N PRO A 279 6.00 -23.29 8.84
CA PRO A 279 5.54 -24.64 9.19
C PRO A 279 4.45 -24.71 10.27
N ASN A 280 4.36 -23.72 11.15
CA ASN A 280 3.33 -23.61 12.20
C ASN A 280 2.05 -22.87 11.77
N GLY A 281 1.95 -22.47 10.50
CA GLY A 281 0.79 -21.79 9.93
C GLY A 281 0.78 -20.27 10.08
N TRP A 282 1.84 -19.68 10.60
CA TRP A 282 1.98 -18.22 10.62
C TRP A 282 2.33 -17.69 9.23
N GLY A 283 1.76 -16.53 8.87
CA GLY A 283 2.09 -15.85 7.63
C GLY A 283 3.27 -14.90 7.81
N VAL A 284 4.10 -14.76 6.78
CA VAL A 284 5.05 -13.66 6.65
C VAL A 284 4.75 -12.89 5.37
N ARG A 285 4.78 -11.55 5.46
CA ARG A 285 4.61 -10.66 4.30
C ARG A 285 5.66 -9.55 4.26
N PHE A 286 6.02 -9.12 3.06
CA PHE A 286 6.91 -7.98 2.76
C PHE A 286 6.75 -7.57 1.29
N SER A 287 7.37 -6.47 0.85
CA SER A 287 7.33 -6.04 -0.55
C SER A 287 8.10 -7.03 -1.46
N ALA A 288 7.42 -7.60 -2.48
CA ALA A 288 7.96 -8.65 -3.35
C ALA A 288 8.85 -8.16 -4.49
N SER A 289 8.62 -6.92 -4.91
CA SER A 289 9.16 -6.39 -6.15
C SER A 289 9.62 -4.96 -5.92
N PRO A 290 10.90 -4.66 -6.17
CA PRO A 290 11.37 -3.29 -6.23
C PRO A 290 10.62 -2.52 -7.32
N MET A 291 10.06 -1.38 -6.92
CA MET A 291 9.54 -0.38 -7.85
C MET A 291 10.51 0.78 -7.92
N LEU A 292 10.81 1.18 -9.16
CA LEU A 292 11.73 2.25 -9.46
C LEU A 292 10.98 3.39 -10.15
N ASP A 293 11.40 4.63 -9.88
CA ASP A 293 10.98 5.80 -10.63
C ASP A 293 11.58 5.80 -12.06
N VAL A 294 11.24 6.80 -12.86
CA VAL A 294 11.76 6.95 -14.23
C VAL A 294 13.28 7.16 -14.31
N ASN A 295 13.93 7.52 -13.21
CA ASN A 295 15.38 7.66 -13.07
C ASN A 295 16.02 6.40 -12.46
N LYS A 296 15.25 5.30 -12.36
CA LYS A 296 15.66 4.01 -11.78
C LYS A 296 16.04 4.10 -10.30
N GLN A 297 15.45 5.03 -9.55
CA GLN A 297 15.61 5.15 -8.09
C GLN A 297 14.45 4.47 -7.37
N HIS A 298 14.73 3.82 -6.23
CA HIS A 298 13.70 3.12 -5.45
C HIS A 298 12.67 4.06 -4.84
N THR A 299 11.40 3.63 -4.88
CA THR A 299 10.29 4.33 -4.22
C THR A 299 9.83 3.65 -2.92
N GLU A 300 10.46 2.52 -2.55
CA GLU A 300 10.11 1.70 -1.37
C GLU A 300 10.15 2.48 -0.06
N PHE A 301 11.05 3.46 0.05
CA PHE A 301 11.27 4.24 1.29
C PHE A 301 10.35 5.46 1.43
N GLY A 302 9.46 5.65 0.47
CA GLY A 302 8.58 6.80 0.39
C GLY A 302 9.12 7.93 -0.47
N ILE A 303 8.20 8.77 -0.90
CA ILE A 303 8.35 9.84 -1.87
C ILE A 303 8.11 11.16 -1.15
N ASP A 304 9.09 12.05 -1.23
CA ASP A 304 8.94 13.40 -0.68
C ASP A 304 7.93 14.22 -1.51
N PRO A 305 7.07 15.02 -0.85
CA PRO A 305 6.16 15.92 -1.54
C PRO A 305 6.92 17.07 -2.20
N THR A 306 6.27 17.71 -3.17
CA THR A 306 6.79 18.94 -3.80
C THR A 306 6.90 20.07 -2.78
N TYR A 307 5.88 20.20 -1.93
CA TYR A 307 5.89 21.12 -0.79
C TYR A 307 5.68 20.36 0.51
N LYS A 308 6.70 20.34 1.36
CA LYS A 308 6.59 19.81 2.72
C LYS A 308 5.80 20.79 3.59
N VAL A 309 4.67 20.36 4.12
CA VAL A 309 3.78 21.12 5.01
C VAL A 309 3.31 20.19 6.12
N SER A 310 3.45 20.61 7.36
CA SER A 310 2.98 19.84 8.53
C SER A 310 1.86 20.58 9.24
N MET A 311 0.94 19.83 9.85
CA MET A 311 -0.09 20.43 10.70
C MET A 311 0.56 21.14 11.88
N THR A 312 0.09 22.34 12.19
CA THR A 312 0.58 23.12 13.33
C THR A 312 -0.37 22.98 14.51
N GLN A 313 0.19 23.01 15.72
CA GLN A 313 -0.62 23.00 16.95
C GLN A 313 -1.58 24.21 17.01
N GLU A 314 -1.15 25.37 16.50
CA GLU A 314 -1.99 26.57 16.45
C GLU A 314 -3.23 26.39 15.56
N ASP A 315 -3.08 25.75 14.39
CA ASP A 315 -4.21 25.47 13.51
C ASP A 315 -5.10 24.36 14.07
N ILE A 316 -4.51 23.32 14.65
CA ILE A 316 -5.24 22.23 15.34
C ILE A 316 -6.17 22.80 16.42
N GLU A 317 -5.66 23.69 17.27
CA GLU A 317 -6.45 24.36 18.33
C GLU A 317 -7.58 25.24 17.78
N LYS A 318 -7.46 25.68 16.53
CA LYS A 318 -8.49 26.46 15.82
C LYS A 318 -9.41 25.58 14.96
N GLY A 319 -9.26 24.25 15.00
CA GLY A 319 -10.01 23.32 14.15
C GLY A 319 -9.69 23.45 12.67
N LYS A 320 -8.46 23.86 12.33
CA LYS A 320 -7.98 24.04 10.96
C LYS A 320 -6.94 22.99 10.59
N ASP A 321 -6.96 22.57 9.35
CA ASP A 321 -5.94 21.70 8.76
C ASP A 321 -4.96 22.55 7.95
N THR A 322 -3.75 22.76 8.50
CA THR A 322 -2.70 23.57 7.86
C THR A 322 -2.41 23.13 6.42
N ILE A 323 -2.49 21.84 6.13
CA ILE A 323 -2.14 21.28 4.82
C ILE A 323 -3.27 21.57 3.82
N ILE A 324 -4.54 21.42 4.22
CA ILE A 324 -5.68 21.81 3.38
C ILE A 324 -5.67 23.31 3.12
N GLU A 325 -5.44 24.15 4.13
CA GLU A 325 -5.37 25.61 3.98
C GLU A 325 -4.23 26.06 3.04
N ALA A 326 -3.06 25.41 3.14
CA ALA A 326 -1.94 25.65 2.24
C ALA A 326 -2.28 25.26 0.79
N ALA A 327 -2.97 24.14 0.59
CA ALA A 327 -3.42 23.70 -0.73
C ALA A 327 -4.46 24.65 -1.35
N ILE A 328 -5.42 25.13 -0.56
CA ILE A 328 -6.39 26.15 -0.98
C ILE A 328 -5.65 27.42 -1.44
N THR A 329 -4.74 27.91 -0.60
CA THR A 329 -3.96 29.13 -0.89
C THR A 329 -3.14 28.98 -2.17
N HIS A 330 -2.46 27.83 -2.33
CA HIS A 330 -1.69 27.52 -3.52
C HIS A 330 -2.56 27.55 -4.79
N LEU A 331 -3.67 26.82 -4.79
CA LEU A 331 -4.55 26.72 -5.96
C LEU A 331 -5.19 28.07 -6.33
N LEU A 332 -5.63 28.87 -5.36
CA LEU A 332 -6.19 30.20 -5.64
C LEU A 332 -5.14 31.12 -6.24
N SER A 333 -3.89 31.10 -5.74
CA SER A 333 -2.81 31.93 -6.26
C SER A 333 -2.36 31.59 -7.70
N GLU A 334 -2.43 30.31 -8.09
CA GLU A 334 -2.12 29.92 -9.47
C GLU A 334 -3.17 30.41 -10.47
N THR A 335 -4.42 30.51 -10.03
CA THR A 335 -5.54 30.92 -10.89
C THR A 335 -5.57 32.42 -11.14
N GLU A 336 -4.93 33.23 -10.31
CA GLU A 336 -4.79 34.67 -10.49
C GLU A 336 -3.64 35.05 -11.44
N LYS A 337 -2.72 34.12 -11.73
CA LYS A 337 -1.56 34.34 -12.61
C LYS A 337 -1.85 34.05 -14.09
N LYS A 338 -3.01 33.48 -14.41
CA LYS A 338 -3.48 33.20 -15.77
C LYS A 338 -4.64 34.13 -16.10
#